data_AF-A0A2Z6ALB7-F1
#
_entry.id   AF-A0A2Z6ALB7-F1
#
_cell.length_a   1.000
_cell.length_b   1.000
_cell.length_c   1.000
_cell.angle_alpha   90.00
_cell.angle_beta   90.00
_cell.angle_gamma   90.00
#
_symmetry.space_group_name_H-M   'P 1'
#
loop_
_entity.id
_entity.type
_entity.pdbx_description
1 polymer ?
#
loop_
_entity_poly.entity_id
_entity_poly.type
_entity_poly.pdbx_seq_one_letter_code
_entity_poly.pdbx_strand_id
1 'polypeptide(L)'
;MPRRSVLTEAQHAELFALPESEPDLVRYWTLSSADLRVITSRRRPHNRLGFALQLCTLRYPGRLLKPGEFIPDAPLRFVGDQLGVEPDALADYATRGPTRYEQLDTLREVFGFRQLSRPIHAELQAWLLPIALTMVGGIDLAWILMEEFRRRQIIVPGITSLERMVSKALLDAERNVGDLLTGSLTSVQCGLLDSLLLQHNAGRISILAWIRQPPGRPGRRAFAEILERLSTLRAIGLEPVLLIAWLMPIVTLGLALLLLGIVIALGRTAWPRWFAALANPVSLVAIGMLIARILPEPAHTWLDGAAFNLGWLVVYAVSTALLWNGGRSPVASRDEAA
;
A
#
# COMPACT_ATOMS: atom_id res chain seq x y z
N MET A 1 6.42 1.71 27.88
CA MET A 1 6.09 2.84 27.00
C MET A 1 4.59 2.90 26.80
N PRO A 2 3.93 4.06 26.97
CA PRO A 2 2.51 4.19 26.67
C PRO A 2 2.28 3.86 25.19
N ARG A 3 1.35 2.97 24.89
CA ARG A 3 0.98 2.65 23.50
C ARG A 3 0.39 3.92 22.90
N ARG A 4 1.14 4.56 21.98
CA ARG A 4 0.59 5.63 21.15
C ARG A 4 -0.58 5.03 20.38
N SER A 5 -1.78 5.56 20.60
CA SER A 5 -2.98 5.13 19.89
C SER A 5 -2.74 5.32 18.39
N VAL A 6 -3.06 4.29 17.61
CA VAL A 6 -2.81 4.27 16.16
C VAL A 6 -3.89 5.06 15.41
N LEU A 7 -5.05 5.21 16.04
CA LEU A 7 -6.22 5.88 15.51
C LEU A 7 -6.63 7.02 16.44
N THR A 8 -7.16 8.09 15.88
CA THR A 8 -7.76 9.19 16.65
C THR A 8 -9.18 8.86 17.07
N GLU A 9 -9.73 9.58 18.05
CA GLU A 9 -11.13 9.42 18.45
C GLU A 9 -12.11 9.74 17.31
N ALA A 10 -11.78 10.72 16.46
CA ALA A 10 -12.56 11.01 15.26
C ALA A 10 -12.57 9.82 14.28
N GLN A 11 -11.42 9.19 14.05
CA GLN A 11 -11.31 7.99 13.22
C GLN A 11 -12.07 6.80 13.81
N HIS A 12 -12.08 6.66 15.14
CA HIS A 12 -12.91 5.65 15.81
C HIS A 12 -14.39 5.84 15.54
N ALA A 13 -14.87 7.09 15.64
CA ALA A 13 -16.25 7.42 15.37
C ALA A 13 -16.60 7.15 13.90
N GLU A 14 -15.73 7.55 12.97
CA GLU A 14 -15.93 7.41 11.53
C GLU A 14 -16.01 5.93 11.09
N LEU A 15 -15.08 5.07 11.55
CA LEU A 15 -15.08 3.63 11.23
C LEU A 15 -16.37 2.93 11.64
N PHE A 16 -17.01 3.39 12.71
CA PHE A 16 -18.20 2.78 13.29
C PHE A 16 -19.47 3.59 12.98
N ALA A 17 -19.39 4.68 12.22
CA ALA A 17 -20.52 5.54 11.90
C ALA A 17 -21.56 4.80 11.06
N LEU A 18 -22.84 5.13 11.28
CA LEU A 18 -23.92 4.65 10.42
C LEU A 18 -23.89 5.45 9.10
N PRO A 19 -24.17 4.83 7.95
CA PRO A 19 -24.28 5.57 6.70
C PRO A 19 -25.45 6.55 6.75
N GLU A 20 -25.17 7.79 6.37
CA GLU A 20 -26.21 8.83 6.19
C GLU A 20 -26.35 9.24 4.73
N SER A 21 -25.33 8.96 3.90
CA SER A 21 -25.35 9.28 2.48
C SER A 21 -26.29 8.31 1.74
N GLU A 22 -27.14 8.86 0.87
CA GLU A 22 -28.03 8.06 0.02
C GLU A 22 -27.28 6.99 -0.80
N PRO A 23 -26.10 7.28 -1.42
CA PRO A 23 -25.34 6.25 -2.12
C PRO A 23 -24.92 5.07 -1.24
N ASP A 24 -24.50 5.32 0.00
CA ASP A 24 -24.11 4.25 0.92
C ASP A 24 -25.32 3.45 1.40
N LEU A 25 -26.45 4.12 1.65
CA LEU A 25 -27.71 3.48 2.03
C LEU A 25 -28.21 2.56 0.90
N VAL A 26 -28.26 3.05 -0.33
CA VAL A 26 -28.63 2.26 -1.51
C VAL A 26 -27.70 1.06 -1.67
N ARG A 27 -26.40 1.26 -1.49
CA ARG A 27 -25.40 0.20 -1.67
C ARG A 27 -25.45 -0.88 -0.59
N TYR A 28 -25.61 -0.50 0.68
CA TYR A 28 -25.39 -1.41 1.80
C TYR A 28 -26.66 -1.76 2.59
N TRP A 29 -27.67 -0.91 2.56
CA TRP A 29 -28.88 -1.01 3.39
C TRP A 29 -30.14 -1.36 2.60
N THR A 30 -30.03 -1.59 1.29
CA THR A 30 -31.12 -2.13 0.48
C THR A 30 -31.38 -3.59 0.85
N LEU A 31 -32.64 -3.89 1.17
CA LEU A 31 -33.13 -5.21 1.54
C LEU A 31 -33.58 -5.98 0.30
N SER A 32 -33.04 -7.18 0.13
CA SER A 32 -33.46 -8.10 -0.92
C SER A 32 -34.83 -8.71 -0.60
N SER A 33 -35.48 -9.30 -1.61
CA SER A 33 -36.73 -10.05 -1.40
C SER A 33 -36.57 -11.21 -0.41
N ALA A 34 -35.37 -11.81 -0.33
CA ALA A 34 -35.08 -12.84 0.67
C ALA A 34 -35.05 -12.26 2.09
N ASP A 35 -34.43 -11.10 2.25
CA ASP A 35 -34.39 -10.37 3.54
C ASP A 35 -35.80 -10.00 3.99
N LEU A 36 -36.60 -9.45 3.09
CA LEU A 36 -37.98 -9.04 3.37
C LEU A 36 -38.85 -10.22 3.81
N ARG A 37 -38.71 -11.40 3.20
CA ARG A 37 -39.44 -12.61 3.63
C ARG A 37 -39.11 -12.98 5.08
N VAL A 38 -37.83 -12.91 5.44
CA VAL A 38 -37.38 -13.17 6.80
C VAL A 38 -37.93 -12.09 7.73
N ILE A 39 -37.72 -10.81 7.42
CA ILE A 39 -38.11 -9.69 8.27
C ILE A 39 -39.63 -9.67 8.51
N THR A 40 -40.45 -9.84 7.47
CA THR A 40 -41.92 -9.75 7.55
C THR A 40 -42.57 -10.90 8.32
N SER A 41 -41.88 -12.05 8.47
CA SER A 41 -42.33 -13.16 9.33
C SER A 41 -42.44 -12.77 10.81
N ARG A 42 -41.78 -11.67 11.22
CA ARG A 42 -41.83 -11.16 12.59
C ARG A 42 -43.14 -10.45 12.86
N ARG A 43 -43.68 -10.66 14.06
CA ARG A 43 -44.91 -10.01 14.55
C ARG A 43 -44.60 -8.58 14.99
N ARG A 44 -45.52 -7.65 14.67
CA ARG A 44 -45.49 -6.20 15.00
C ARG A 44 -44.49 -5.36 14.16
N PRO A 45 -44.86 -4.12 13.78
CA PRO A 45 -43.99 -3.23 12.98
C PRO A 45 -42.64 -2.92 13.64
N HIS A 46 -42.63 -2.62 14.94
CA HIS A 46 -41.41 -2.26 15.69
C HIS A 46 -40.35 -3.37 15.68
N ASN A 47 -40.76 -4.64 15.76
CA ASN A 47 -39.84 -5.79 15.67
C ASN A 47 -39.27 -5.99 14.27
N ARG A 48 -40.05 -5.69 13.23
CA ARG A 48 -39.60 -5.75 11.84
C ARG A 48 -38.54 -4.69 11.58
N LEU A 49 -38.82 -3.45 11.98
CA LEU A 49 -37.92 -2.31 11.83
C LEU A 49 -36.62 -2.51 12.62
N GLY A 50 -36.71 -2.85 13.91
CA GLY A 50 -35.52 -3.10 14.74
C GLY A 50 -34.65 -4.25 14.23
N PHE A 51 -35.26 -5.34 13.74
CA PHE A 51 -34.50 -6.45 13.16
C PHE A 51 -33.84 -6.08 11.83
N ALA A 52 -34.52 -5.33 10.97
CA ALA A 52 -33.96 -4.85 9.71
C ALA A 52 -32.77 -3.91 9.94
N LEU A 53 -32.87 -3.00 10.90
CA LEU A 53 -31.76 -2.11 11.28
C LEU A 53 -30.55 -2.89 11.79
N GLN A 54 -30.75 -3.94 12.60
CA GLN A 54 -29.64 -4.82 13.01
C GLN A 54 -29.00 -5.55 11.83
N LEU A 55 -29.80 -6.05 10.88
CA LEU A 55 -29.28 -6.67 9.66
C LEU A 55 -28.46 -5.66 8.83
N CYS A 56 -28.99 -4.46 8.60
CA CYS A 56 -28.32 -3.41 7.83
C CYS A 56 -27.01 -2.98 8.49
N THR A 57 -26.99 -2.80 9.81
CA THR A 57 -25.77 -2.42 10.54
C THR A 57 -24.70 -3.52 10.57
N LEU A 58 -25.11 -4.80 10.57
CA LEU A 58 -24.22 -5.93 10.36
C LEU A 58 -23.66 -6.01 8.93
N ARG A 59 -24.39 -5.52 7.92
CA ARG A 59 -23.89 -5.41 6.55
C ARG A 59 -22.95 -4.22 6.38
N TYR A 60 -23.27 -3.09 7.01
CA TYR A 60 -22.43 -1.91 7.06
C TYR A 60 -22.85 -0.99 8.22
N PRO A 61 -21.93 -0.61 9.13
CA PRO A 61 -20.47 -0.78 9.04
C PRO A 61 -19.92 -2.16 9.44
N GLY A 62 -20.75 -3.15 9.76
CA GLY A 62 -20.29 -4.50 10.09
C GLY A 62 -20.46 -4.89 11.56
N ARG A 63 -21.18 -4.09 12.34
CA ARG A 63 -21.33 -4.23 13.79
C ARG A 63 -22.78 -4.26 14.20
N LEU A 64 -23.03 -4.65 15.44
CA LEU A 64 -24.34 -4.51 16.06
C LEU A 64 -24.57 -3.08 16.53
N LEU A 65 -25.84 -2.66 16.52
CA LEU A 65 -26.26 -1.46 17.22
C LEU A 65 -26.04 -1.64 18.74
N LYS A 66 -25.60 -0.56 19.39
CA LYS A 66 -25.46 -0.50 20.84
C LYS A 66 -26.82 -0.23 21.48
N PRO A 67 -27.07 -0.68 22.72
CA PRO A 67 -28.29 -0.34 23.44
C PRO A 67 -28.45 1.18 23.57
N GLY A 68 -29.61 1.71 23.18
CA GLY A 68 -29.89 3.15 23.23
C GLY A 68 -29.10 3.99 22.23
N GLU A 69 -28.46 3.37 21.23
CA GLU A 69 -27.78 4.09 20.17
C GLU A 69 -28.78 4.91 19.35
N PHE A 70 -28.48 6.20 19.16
CA PHE A 70 -29.25 7.07 18.28
C PHE A 70 -29.04 6.66 16.82
N ILE A 71 -30.14 6.48 16.09
CA ILE A 71 -30.13 6.16 14.67
C ILE A 71 -30.54 7.42 13.90
N PRO A 72 -29.71 7.94 12.99
CA PRO A 72 -30.06 9.11 12.20
C PRO A 72 -31.32 8.91 11.34
N ASP A 73 -32.03 10.00 11.04
CA ASP A 73 -33.32 9.95 10.34
C ASP A 73 -33.21 9.36 8.93
N ALA A 74 -32.15 9.69 8.19
CA ALA A 74 -31.94 9.21 6.82
C ALA A 74 -31.89 7.66 6.74
N PRO A 75 -30.99 6.97 7.48
CA PRO A 75 -30.99 5.50 7.54
C PRO A 75 -32.30 4.92 8.07
N LEU A 76 -32.92 5.56 9.06
CA LEU A 76 -34.16 5.07 9.68
C LEU A 76 -35.33 5.09 8.69
N ARG A 77 -35.55 6.21 8.00
CA ARG A 77 -36.57 6.36 6.96
C ARG A 77 -36.31 5.42 5.79
N PHE A 78 -35.06 5.33 5.33
CA PHE A 78 -34.69 4.45 4.23
C PHE A 78 -35.06 2.98 4.47
N VAL A 79 -34.90 2.48 5.71
CA VAL A 79 -35.33 1.12 6.07
C VAL A 79 -36.84 1.04 6.31
N GLY A 80 -37.44 2.07 6.92
CA GLY A 80 -38.88 2.18 7.13
C GLY A 80 -39.68 2.08 5.82
N ASP A 81 -39.26 2.83 4.81
CA ASP A 81 -39.90 2.90 3.48
C ASP A 81 -39.89 1.53 2.79
N GLN A 82 -38.78 0.80 2.88
CA GLN A 82 -38.66 -0.55 2.32
C GLN A 82 -39.58 -1.57 3.01
N LEU A 83 -39.97 -1.31 4.26
CA LEU A 83 -40.84 -2.19 5.06
C LEU A 83 -42.29 -1.73 5.09
N GLY A 84 -42.59 -0.51 4.63
CA GLY A 84 -43.88 0.15 4.84
C GLY A 84 -44.18 0.37 6.33
N VAL A 85 -43.16 0.75 7.11
CA VAL A 85 -43.27 0.98 8.56
C VAL A 85 -42.79 2.38 8.90
N GLU A 86 -43.61 3.14 9.62
CA GLU A 86 -43.25 4.47 10.10
C GLU A 86 -42.04 4.45 11.06
N PRO A 87 -41.09 5.39 10.95
CA PRO A 87 -39.93 5.51 11.83
C PRO A 87 -40.27 5.49 13.33
N ASP A 88 -41.39 6.11 13.71
CA ASP A 88 -41.84 6.23 15.10
C ASP A 88 -42.10 4.88 15.77
N ALA A 89 -42.33 3.82 14.98
CA ALA A 89 -42.48 2.46 15.50
C ALA A 89 -41.22 1.99 16.24
N LEU A 90 -40.04 2.58 16.01
CA LEU A 90 -38.82 2.22 16.72
C LEU A 90 -38.87 2.56 18.22
N ALA A 91 -39.66 3.55 18.64
CA ALA A 91 -39.78 3.91 20.06
C ALA A 91 -40.33 2.75 20.92
N ASP A 92 -41.29 2.00 20.37
CA ASP A 92 -41.87 0.81 21.01
C ASP A 92 -40.89 -0.37 21.07
N TYR A 93 -39.95 -0.41 20.11
CA TYR A 93 -38.93 -1.44 20.06
C TYR A 93 -37.96 -1.34 21.24
N ALA A 94 -37.56 -0.11 21.61
CA ALA A 94 -36.63 0.14 22.72
C ALA A 94 -37.19 -0.27 24.09
N THR A 95 -38.51 -0.35 24.24
CA THR A 95 -39.19 -0.68 25.50
C THR A 95 -39.58 -2.15 25.65
N ARG A 96 -39.89 -2.87 24.56
CA ARG A 96 -40.49 -4.22 24.61
C ARG A 96 -39.94 -5.22 23.58
N GLY A 97 -38.85 -4.88 22.89
CA GLY A 97 -38.26 -5.75 21.86
C GLY A 97 -37.77 -7.12 22.37
N PRO A 98 -37.52 -8.09 21.48
CA PRO A 98 -36.91 -9.38 21.82
C PRO A 98 -35.55 -9.20 22.50
N THR A 99 -35.08 -10.23 23.21
CA THR A 99 -33.72 -10.15 23.78
C THR A 99 -32.70 -10.06 22.64
N ARG A 100 -31.72 -9.15 22.78
CA ARG A 100 -30.67 -8.91 21.77
C ARG A 100 -29.96 -10.20 21.34
N TYR A 101 -29.83 -11.15 22.27
CA TYR A 101 -29.21 -12.45 22.04
C TYR A 101 -30.03 -13.32 21.07
N GLU A 102 -31.35 -13.43 21.26
CA GLU A 102 -32.23 -14.19 20.35
C GLU A 102 -32.19 -13.64 18.91
N GLN A 103 -32.18 -12.31 18.79
CA GLN A 103 -32.07 -11.68 17.47
C GLN A 103 -30.72 -11.92 16.82
N LEU A 104 -29.64 -11.82 17.60
CA LEU A 104 -28.29 -12.05 17.12
C LEU A 104 -28.13 -13.49 16.62
N ASP A 105 -28.62 -14.48 17.36
CA ASP A 105 -28.54 -15.87 16.91
C ASP A 105 -29.38 -16.09 15.65
N THR A 106 -30.58 -15.51 15.56
CA THR A 106 -31.37 -15.57 14.33
C THR A 106 -30.65 -14.92 13.15
N LEU A 107 -30.00 -13.76 13.34
CA LEU A 107 -29.25 -13.08 12.29
C LEU A 107 -28.07 -13.93 11.81
N ARG A 108 -27.38 -14.60 12.73
CA ARG A 108 -26.25 -15.48 12.43
C ARG A 108 -26.67 -16.74 11.69
N GLU A 109 -27.73 -17.39 12.12
CA GLU A 109 -28.25 -18.62 11.51
C GLU A 109 -28.81 -18.36 10.10
N VAL A 110 -29.57 -17.28 9.92
CA VAL A 110 -30.26 -17.01 8.66
C VAL A 110 -29.36 -16.32 7.63
N PHE A 111 -28.51 -15.39 8.06
CA PHE A 111 -27.67 -14.57 7.15
C PHE A 111 -26.18 -14.96 7.16
N GLY A 112 -25.78 -15.95 7.97
CA GLY A 112 -24.42 -16.48 7.96
C GLY A 112 -23.37 -15.65 8.69
N PHE A 113 -23.78 -14.70 9.53
CA PHE A 113 -22.84 -13.91 10.33
C PHE A 113 -22.11 -14.76 11.38
N ARG A 114 -20.82 -14.53 11.54
CA ARG A 114 -19.95 -15.28 12.47
C ARG A 114 -19.24 -14.33 13.43
N GLN A 115 -19.01 -14.80 14.65
CA GLN A 115 -18.19 -14.06 15.61
C GLN A 115 -16.70 -14.23 15.26
N LEU A 116 -15.89 -13.23 15.63
CA LEU A 116 -14.44 -13.32 15.54
C LEU A 116 -13.90 -14.36 16.54
N SER A 117 -13.64 -15.57 16.07
CA SER A 117 -13.04 -16.65 16.85
C SER A 117 -11.52 -16.51 16.91
N ARG A 118 -10.86 -17.21 17.86
CA ARG A 118 -9.39 -17.19 17.96
C ARG A 118 -8.68 -17.66 16.68
N PRO A 119 -9.11 -18.76 16.01
CA PRO A 119 -8.51 -19.16 14.74
C PRO A 119 -8.64 -18.09 13.65
N ILE A 120 -9.83 -17.50 13.50
CA ILE A 120 -10.09 -16.45 12.50
C ILE A 120 -9.25 -15.19 12.80
N HIS A 121 -9.12 -14.83 14.08
CA HIS A 121 -8.25 -13.73 14.50
C HIS A 121 -6.80 -13.98 14.09
N ALA A 122 -6.26 -15.17 14.33
CA ALA A 122 -4.89 -15.50 13.94
C ALA A 122 -4.70 -15.47 12.42
N GLU A 123 -5.67 -16.00 11.67
CA GLU A 123 -5.69 -15.97 10.21
C GLU A 123 -5.70 -14.53 9.67
N LEU A 124 -6.59 -13.67 10.18
CA LEU A 124 -6.66 -12.27 9.79
C LEU A 124 -5.39 -11.50 10.17
N GLN A 125 -4.78 -11.80 11.32
CA GLN A 125 -3.52 -11.18 11.71
C GLN A 125 -2.39 -11.51 10.73
N ALA A 126 -2.29 -12.77 10.29
CA ALA A 126 -1.33 -13.19 9.29
C ALA A 126 -1.62 -12.55 7.91
N TRP A 127 -2.90 -12.43 7.55
CA TRP A 127 -3.33 -11.76 6.31
C TRP A 127 -3.04 -10.25 6.32
N LEU A 128 -3.13 -9.57 7.47
CA LEU A 128 -2.83 -8.14 7.60
C LEU A 128 -1.35 -7.81 7.43
N LEU A 129 -0.44 -8.72 7.79
CA LEU A 129 1.01 -8.46 7.76
C LEU A 129 1.53 -7.99 6.39
N PRO A 130 1.32 -8.71 5.27
CA PRO A 130 1.80 -8.26 3.96
C PRO A 130 1.19 -6.93 3.52
N ILE A 131 -0.03 -6.60 3.97
CA ILE A 131 -0.69 -5.32 3.69
C ILE A 131 0.00 -4.20 4.49
N ALA A 132 0.24 -4.43 5.78
CA ALA A 132 0.92 -3.49 6.66
C ALA A 132 2.35 -3.17 6.21
N LEU A 133 3.05 -4.13 5.58
CA LEU A 133 4.38 -3.91 4.98
C LEU A 133 4.38 -2.88 3.83
N THR A 134 3.23 -2.63 3.20
CA THR A 134 3.09 -1.70 2.07
C THR A 134 2.50 -0.35 2.45
N MET A 135 2.13 -0.15 3.73
CA MET A 135 1.35 1.00 4.18
C MET A 135 2.04 1.76 5.31
N VAL A 136 1.79 3.07 5.35
CA VAL A 136 2.35 3.97 6.38
C VAL A 136 1.27 4.42 7.39
N GLY A 137 -0.01 4.33 7.03
CA GLY A 137 -1.14 4.83 7.81
C GLY A 137 -1.95 3.73 8.50
N GLY A 138 -2.24 3.91 9.79
CA GLY A 138 -3.05 2.96 10.57
C GLY A 138 -4.55 2.97 10.23
N ILE A 139 -5.10 4.11 9.81
CA ILE A 139 -6.51 4.24 9.43
C ILE A 139 -6.86 3.47 8.16
N ASP A 140 -6.00 3.51 7.15
CA ASP A 140 -6.22 2.78 5.90
C ASP A 140 -6.25 1.27 6.16
N LEU A 141 -5.33 0.78 7.00
CA LEU A 141 -5.30 -0.61 7.43
C LEU A 141 -6.56 -1.01 8.23
N ALA A 142 -7.09 -0.08 9.04
CA ALA A 142 -8.35 -0.31 9.75
C ALA A 142 -9.54 -0.42 8.80
N TRP A 143 -9.66 0.45 7.78
CA TRP A 143 -10.70 0.35 6.76
C TRP A 143 -10.62 -0.95 5.96
N ILE A 144 -9.42 -1.36 5.57
CA ILE A 144 -9.20 -2.64 4.87
C ILE A 144 -9.63 -3.82 5.75
N LEU A 145 -9.30 -3.79 7.04
CA LEU A 145 -9.71 -4.82 7.99
C LEU A 145 -11.23 -4.85 8.19
N MET A 146 -11.88 -3.69 8.28
CA MET A 146 -13.33 -3.55 8.34
C MET A 146 -14.00 -4.16 7.11
N GLU A 147 -13.49 -3.84 5.91
CA GLU A 147 -13.97 -4.43 4.66
C GLU A 147 -13.84 -5.95 4.67
N GLU A 148 -12.71 -6.47 5.12
CA GLU A 148 -12.46 -7.91 5.15
C GLU A 148 -13.37 -8.64 6.14
N PHE A 149 -13.67 -8.03 7.29
CA PHE A 149 -14.69 -8.55 8.20
C PHE A 149 -16.05 -8.67 7.51
N ARG A 150 -16.50 -7.61 6.82
CA ARG A 150 -17.78 -7.60 6.10
C ARG A 150 -17.79 -8.63 4.96
N ARG A 151 -16.73 -8.69 4.15
CA ARG A 151 -16.60 -9.64 3.05
C ARG A 151 -16.72 -11.09 3.52
N ARG A 152 -16.17 -11.41 4.70
CA ARG A 152 -16.22 -12.76 5.31
C ARG A 152 -17.46 -12.99 6.20
N GLN A 153 -18.36 -12.01 6.29
CA GLN A 153 -19.53 -12.00 7.18
C GLN A 153 -19.12 -12.24 8.65
N ILE A 154 -18.01 -11.66 9.07
CA ILE A 154 -17.55 -11.66 10.46
C ILE A 154 -18.04 -10.38 11.12
N ILE A 155 -18.66 -10.51 12.29
CA ILE A 155 -19.10 -9.36 13.08
C ILE A 155 -17.86 -8.60 13.55
N VAL A 156 -17.77 -7.33 13.16
CA VAL A 156 -16.67 -6.43 13.53
C VAL A 156 -16.59 -6.35 15.06
N PRO A 157 -15.41 -6.62 15.65
CA PRO A 157 -15.23 -6.55 17.09
C PRO A 157 -15.27 -5.09 17.57
N GLY A 158 -15.37 -4.88 18.89
CA GLY A 158 -15.28 -3.52 19.44
C GLY A 158 -13.99 -2.81 19.05
N ILE A 159 -14.04 -1.47 18.98
CA ILE A 159 -12.95 -0.61 18.47
C ILE A 159 -11.59 -0.93 19.09
N THR A 160 -11.53 -1.22 20.40
CA THR A 160 -10.27 -1.56 21.08
C THR A 160 -9.63 -2.85 20.56
N SER A 161 -10.44 -3.83 20.16
CA SER A 161 -9.93 -5.07 19.55
C SER A 161 -9.49 -4.84 18.12
N LEU A 162 -10.24 -4.07 17.33
CA LEU A 162 -9.87 -3.66 15.98
C LEU A 162 -8.53 -2.90 15.99
N GLU A 163 -8.42 -1.85 16.79
CA GLU A 163 -7.21 -1.03 16.92
C GLU A 163 -6.01 -1.87 17.38
N ARG A 164 -6.22 -2.84 18.28
CA ARG A 164 -5.17 -3.75 18.72
C ARG A 164 -4.67 -4.64 17.57
N MET A 165 -5.55 -5.15 16.71
CA MET A 165 -5.15 -5.94 15.54
C MET A 165 -4.34 -5.09 14.54
N VAL A 166 -4.79 -3.86 14.27
CA VAL A 166 -4.09 -2.89 13.41
C VAL A 166 -2.72 -2.53 14.00
N SER A 167 -2.67 -2.16 15.28
CA SER A 167 -1.43 -1.83 15.98
C SER A 167 -0.44 -2.98 15.98
N LYS A 168 -0.95 -4.20 16.19
CA LYS A 168 -0.12 -5.41 16.14
C LYS A 168 0.42 -5.65 14.73
N ALA A 169 -0.39 -5.49 13.69
CA ALA A 169 0.04 -5.68 12.32
C ALA A 169 1.13 -4.67 11.92
N LEU A 170 0.99 -3.40 12.31
CA LEU A 170 2.01 -2.37 12.10
C LEU A 170 3.31 -2.69 12.86
N LEU A 171 3.21 -3.12 14.12
CA LEU A 171 4.38 -3.52 14.91
C LEU A 171 5.08 -4.76 14.32
N ASP A 172 4.30 -5.75 13.88
CA ASP A 172 4.83 -6.97 13.26
C ASP A 172 5.49 -6.63 11.91
N ALA A 173 4.94 -5.68 11.14
CA ALA A 173 5.56 -5.18 9.90
C ALA A 173 6.87 -4.43 10.17
N GLU A 174 6.91 -3.54 11.17
CA GLU A 174 8.13 -2.83 11.58
C GLU A 174 9.23 -3.82 11.99
N ARG A 175 8.88 -4.84 12.79
CA ARG A 175 9.79 -5.92 13.17
C ARG A 175 10.26 -6.73 11.98
N ASN A 176 9.35 -7.10 11.08
CA ASN A 176 9.69 -7.84 9.88
C ASN A 176 10.69 -7.07 8.99
N VAL A 177 10.50 -5.77 8.82
CA VAL A 177 11.47 -4.91 8.12
C VAL A 177 12.80 -4.87 8.87
N GLY A 178 12.77 -4.72 10.20
CA GLY A 178 13.98 -4.78 11.04
C GLY A 178 14.75 -6.08 10.88
N ASP A 179 14.06 -7.21 10.94
CA ASP A 179 14.64 -8.55 10.77
C ASP A 179 15.19 -8.74 9.35
N LEU A 180 14.50 -8.24 8.31
CA LEU A 180 14.99 -8.29 6.92
C LEU A 180 16.26 -7.45 6.73
N LEU A 181 16.34 -6.27 7.35
CA LEU A 181 17.49 -5.38 7.24
C LEU A 181 18.70 -5.86 8.07
N THR A 182 18.45 -6.54 9.19
CA THR A 182 19.49 -6.95 10.13
C THR A 182 19.85 -8.44 10.06
N GLY A 183 19.02 -9.27 9.43
CA GLY A 183 19.19 -10.73 9.42
C GLY A 183 20.47 -11.23 8.72
N SER A 184 21.06 -10.42 7.84
CA SER A 184 22.35 -10.71 7.20
C SER A 184 23.55 -10.08 7.90
N LEU A 185 23.36 -9.32 8.98
CA LEU A 185 24.42 -8.61 9.68
C LEU A 185 25.08 -9.50 10.73
N THR A 186 26.39 -9.38 10.85
CA THR A 186 27.16 -10.01 11.94
C THR A 186 26.96 -9.25 13.25
N SER A 187 27.22 -9.92 14.39
CA SER A 187 27.17 -9.27 15.71
C SER A 187 28.09 -8.05 15.81
N VAL A 188 29.25 -8.10 15.14
CA VAL A 188 30.19 -6.97 15.05
C VAL A 188 29.56 -5.80 14.30
N GLN A 189 28.92 -6.05 13.16
CA GLN A 189 28.23 -5.01 12.38
C GLN A 189 27.07 -4.39 13.16
N CYS A 190 26.29 -5.19 13.89
CA CYS A 190 25.25 -4.68 14.78
C CYS A 190 25.85 -3.76 15.86
N GLY A 191 26.93 -4.18 16.52
CA GLY A 191 27.62 -3.33 17.50
C GLY A 191 28.17 -2.03 16.92
N LEU A 192 28.67 -2.05 15.68
CA LEU A 192 29.10 -0.84 14.98
C LEU A 192 27.93 0.08 14.63
N LEU A 193 26.78 -0.45 14.23
CA LEU A 193 25.56 0.33 14.01
C LEU A 193 25.05 0.96 15.31
N ASP A 194 25.03 0.20 16.41
CA ASP A 194 24.65 0.71 17.73
C ASP A 194 25.60 1.82 18.20
N SER A 195 26.89 1.71 17.87
CA SER A 195 27.89 2.74 18.19
C SER A 195 27.57 4.08 17.53
N LEU A 196 26.84 4.10 16.41
CA LEU A 196 26.43 5.34 15.76
C LEU A 196 25.45 6.17 16.61
N LEU A 197 24.81 5.56 17.61
CA LEU A 197 23.92 6.24 18.54
C LEU A 197 24.66 6.99 19.66
N LEU A 198 25.98 6.73 19.82
CA LEU A 198 26.83 7.42 20.79
C LEU A 198 27.13 8.86 20.37
N GLN A 199 27.54 9.70 21.33
CA GLN A 199 27.87 11.10 21.10
C GLN A 199 29.12 11.26 20.22
N HIS A 200 29.06 12.16 19.24
CA HIS A 200 30.19 12.51 18.40
C HIS A 200 31.06 13.58 19.07
N ASN A 201 32.35 13.30 19.31
CA ASN A 201 33.36 14.25 19.80
C ASN A 201 32.95 15.06 21.05
N ALA A 202 32.32 14.40 22.04
CA ALA A 202 31.76 15.02 23.25
C ALA A 202 30.73 16.15 22.98
N GLY A 203 30.19 16.20 21.76
CA GLY A 203 29.15 17.12 21.35
C GLY A 203 27.74 16.66 21.76
N ARG A 204 26.74 17.46 21.39
CA ARG A 204 25.33 17.19 21.70
C ARG A 204 24.61 16.30 20.69
N ILE A 205 25.28 15.91 19.61
CA ILE A 205 24.70 15.10 18.53
C ILE A 205 25.34 13.72 18.49
N SER A 206 24.57 12.72 18.05
CA SER A 206 25.09 11.38 17.82
C SER A 206 25.96 11.32 16.57
N ILE A 207 26.79 10.28 16.46
CA ILE A 207 27.57 10.01 15.24
C ILE A 207 26.63 9.86 14.03
N LEU A 208 25.48 9.18 14.19
CA LEU A 208 24.47 9.06 13.14
C LEU A 208 23.93 10.43 12.70
N ALA A 209 23.62 11.31 13.65
CA ALA A 209 23.12 12.64 13.34
C ALA A 209 24.18 13.49 12.61
N TRP A 210 25.45 13.37 13.00
CA TRP A 210 26.57 14.02 12.33
C TRP A 210 26.76 13.50 10.89
N ILE A 211 26.75 12.18 10.68
CA ILE A 211 26.86 11.56 9.35
C ILE A 211 25.75 12.05 8.40
N ARG A 212 24.52 12.20 8.91
CA ARG A 212 23.35 12.63 8.12
C ARG A 212 23.32 14.13 7.78
N GLN A 213 24.25 14.92 8.29
CA GLN A 213 24.27 16.36 7.98
C GLN A 213 24.53 16.60 6.49
N PRO A 214 23.87 17.60 5.89
CA PRO A 214 24.14 17.96 4.51
C PRO A 214 25.60 18.43 4.34
N PRO A 215 26.17 18.33 3.12
CA PRO A 215 27.48 18.89 2.84
C PRO A 215 27.44 20.41 3.05
N GLY A 216 28.47 20.94 3.71
CA GLY A 216 28.64 22.38 3.89
C GLY A 216 29.06 23.10 2.60
N ARG A 217 29.49 24.36 2.72
CA ARG A 217 30.02 25.12 1.57
C ARG A 217 31.22 24.38 0.93
N PRO A 218 31.30 24.32 -0.41
CA PRO A 218 32.41 23.66 -1.09
C PRO A 218 33.76 24.21 -0.65
N GLY A 219 34.66 23.33 -0.23
CA GLY A 219 35.99 23.70 0.24
C GLY A 219 36.73 22.53 0.85
N ARG A 220 38.06 22.68 1.06
CA ARG A 220 38.94 21.60 1.56
C ARG A 220 38.45 20.98 2.87
N ARG A 221 37.94 21.80 3.80
CA ARG A 221 37.40 21.32 5.09
C ARG A 221 36.13 20.51 4.92
N ALA A 222 35.17 21.00 4.15
CA ALA A 222 33.94 20.26 3.86
C ALA A 222 34.22 18.93 3.15
N PHE A 223 35.22 18.90 2.25
CA PHE A 223 35.63 17.67 1.59
C PHE A 223 36.25 16.66 2.57
N ALA A 224 37.12 17.12 3.47
CA ALA A 224 37.71 16.27 4.51
C ALA A 224 36.63 15.67 5.44
N GLU A 225 35.65 16.48 5.87
CA GLU A 225 34.53 15.99 6.69
C GLU A 225 33.68 14.95 5.94
N ILE A 226 33.40 15.16 4.65
CA ILE A 226 32.67 14.18 3.84
C ILE A 226 33.44 12.86 3.75
N LEU A 227 34.76 12.91 3.55
CA LEU A 227 35.62 11.72 3.53
C LEU A 227 35.61 10.99 4.86
N GLU A 228 35.61 11.72 5.98
CA GLU A 228 35.52 11.15 7.33
C GLU A 228 34.15 10.49 7.58
N ARG A 229 33.06 11.11 7.15
CA ARG A 229 31.72 10.51 7.21
C ARG A 229 31.66 9.23 6.38
N LEU A 230 32.23 9.25 5.17
CA LEU A 230 32.27 8.10 4.28
C LEU A 230 33.14 6.96 4.83
N SER A 231 34.33 7.27 5.38
CA SER A 231 35.21 6.25 5.98
C SER A 231 34.55 5.62 7.20
N THR A 232 33.86 6.40 8.02
CA THR A 232 33.09 5.91 9.18
C THR A 232 32.00 4.93 8.74
N LEU A 233 31.27 5.23 7.67
CA LEU A 233 30.25 4.33 7.12
C LEU A 233 30.84 3.07 6.48
N ARG A 234 31.93 3.20 5.71
CA ARG A 234 32.60 2.06 5.08
C ARG A 234 33.21 1.10 6.09
N ALA A 235 33.70 1.61 7.23
CA ALA A 235 34.22 0.79 8.32
C ALA A 235 33.19 -0.19 8.90
N ILE A 236 31.88 0.09 8.75
CA ILE A 236 30.81 -0.82 9.15
C ILE A 236 30.72 -2.04 8.20
N GLY A 237 31.19 -1.91 6.96
CA GLY A 237 31.23 -3.04 6.02
C GLY A 237 29.85 -3.48 5.52
N LEU A 238 28.91 -2.55 5.31
CA LEU A 238 27.56 -2.83 4.81
C LEU A 238 27.50 -3.00 3.28
N GLU A 239 28.63 -2.89 2.58
CA GLU A 239 28.72 -2.96 1.12
C GLU A 239 28.08 -4.23 0.52
N PRO A 240 28.23 -5.45 1.10
CA PRO A 240 27.59 -6.65 0.57
C PRO A 240 26.05 -6.57 0.57
N VAL A 241 25.45 -5.94 1.58
CA VAL A 241 23.99 -5.80 1.71
C VAL A 241 23.44 -4.84 0.66
N LEU A 242 24.15 -3.72 0.43
CA LEU A 242 23.79 -2.78 -0.63
C LEU A 242 23.94 -3.43 -2.01
N LEU A 243 24.99 -4.19 -2.25
CA LEU A 243 25.23 -4.84 -3.55
C LEU A 243 24.11 -5.83 -3.92
N ILE A 244 23.59 -6.59 -2.95
CA ILE A 244 22.48 -7.53 -3.16
C ILE A 244 21.20 -6.81 -3.60
N ALA A 245 20.89 -5.66 -2.99
CA ALA A 245 19.70 -4.88 -3.35
C ALA A 245 19.73 -4.34 -4.78
N TRP A 246 20.93 -4.01 -5.30
CA TRP A 246 21.10 -3.49 -6.66
C TRP A 246 21.32 -4.58 -7.71
N LEU A 247 21.82 -5.76 -7.33
CA LEU A 247 22.14 -6.83 -8.27
C LEU A 247 20.90 -7.29 -9.06
N MET A 248 19.78 -7.55 -8.39
CA MET A 248 18.57 -8.04 -9.06
C MET A 248 17.99 -7.01 -10.05
N PRO A 249 17.77 -5.73 -9.68
CA PRO A 249 17.38 -4.68 -10.64
C PRO A 249 18.34 -4.54 -11.81
N ILE A 250 19.66 -4.58 -11.57
CA ILE A 250 20.67 -4.45 -12.62
C ILE A 250 20.63 -5.66 -13.57
N VAL A 251 20.56 -6.88 -13.04
CA VAL A 251 20.51 -8.12 -13.83
C VAL A 251 19.21 -8.20 -14.64
N THR A 252 18.07 -7.91 -14.01
CA THR A 252 16.76 -7.89 -14.69
C THR A 252 16.69 -6.84 -15.79
N LEU A 253 17.20 -5.62 -15.53
CA LEU A 253 17.32 -4.59 -16.55
C LEU A 253 18.25 -5.04 -17.68
N GLY A 254 19.43 -5.58 -17.36
CA GLY A 254 20.38 -6.10 -18.34
C GLY A 254 19.78 -7.19 -19.23
N LEU A 255 19.06 -8.15 -18.63
CA LEU A 255 18.37 -9.22 -19.35
C LEU A 255 17.26 -8.66 -20.26
N ALA A 256 16.45 -7.73 -19.76
CA ALA A 256 15.38 -7.10 -20.52
C ALA A 256 15.93 -6.34 -21.74
N LEU A 257 17.04 -5.59 -21.56
CA LEU A 257 17.70 -4.87 -22.63
C LEU A 257 18.35 -5.81 -23.67
N LEU A 258 18.90 -6.93 -23.23
CA LEU A 258 19.45 -7.95 -24.12
C LEU A 258 18.35 -8.62 -24.95
N LEU A 259 17.24 -9.01 -24.32
CA LEU A 259 16.06 -9.55 -25.00
C LEU A 259 15.50 -8.55 -26.01
N LEU A 260 15.40 -7.27 -25.64
CA LEU A 260 14.97 -6.20 -26.54
C LEU A 260 15.87 -6.15 -27.79
N GLY A 261 17.19 -6.18 -27.60
CA GLY A 261 18.17 -6.25 -28.69
C GLY A 261 17.97 -7.44 -29.63
N ILE A 262 17.68 -8.63 -29.09
CA ILE A 262 17.40 -9.83 -29.89
C ILE A 262 16.12 -9.65 -30.70
N VAL A 263 15.04 -9.13 -30.10
CA VAL A 263 13.76 -8.93 -30.80
C VAL A 263 13.90 -7.92 -31.95
N ILE A 264 14.71 -6.87 -31.76
CA ILE A 264 15.06 -5.91 -32.82
C ILE A 264 15.85 -6.59 -33.94
N ALA A 265 16.86 -7.40 -33.59
CA ALA A 265 17.69 -8.12 -34.57
C ALA A 265 16.86 -9.10 -35.42
N LEU A 266 15.87 -9.76 -34.80
CA LEU A 266 14.92 -10.65 -35.47
C LEU A 266 13.94 -9.89 -36.39
N GLY A 267 13.88 -8.56 -36.34
CA GLY A 267 13.00 -7.72 -37.15
C GLY A 267 11.53 -7.81 -36.72
N ARG A 268 11.26 -8.14 -35.45
CA ARG A 268 9.89 -8.22 -34.89
C ARG A 268 9.42 -6.91 -34.24
N THR A 269 10.13 -5.81 -34.49
CA THR A 269 9.85 -4.48 -33.93
C THR A 269 9.76 -3.45 -35.05
N ALA A 270 9.22 -2.26 -34.74
CA ALA A 270 9.24 -1.12 -35.65
C ALA A 270 10.64 -0.53 -35.89
N TRP A 271 11.64 -0.92 -35.08
CA TRP A 271 13.01 -0.46 -35.25
C TRP A 271 13.75 -1.21 -36.37
N PRO A 272 14.62 -0.52 -37.13
CA PRO A 272 15.50 -1.16 -38.10
C PRO A 272 16.46 -2.17 -37.44
N ARG A 273 16.80 -3.26 -38.12
CA ARG A 273 17.72 -4.29 -37.59
C ARG A 273 19.09 -3.75 -37.17
N TRP A 274 19.61 -2.71 -37.84
CA TRP A 274 20.88 -2.07 -37.48
C TRP A 274 20.84 -1.41 -36.08
N PHE A 275 19.65 -1.01 -35.62
CA PHE A 275 19.45 -0.41 -34.31
C PHE A 275 19.83 -1.37 -33.19
N ALA A 276 19.65 -2.69 -33.38
CA ALA A 276 20.06 -3.71 -32.43
C ALA A 276 21.57 -3.70 -32.14
N ALA A 277 22.38 -3.37 -33.15
CA ALA A 277 23.83 -3.38 -33.05
C ALA A 277 24.40 -2.02 -32.60
N LEU A 278 23.92 -0.91 -33.17
CA LEU A 278 24.55 0.41 -33.02
C LEU A 278 23.92 1.29 -31.92
N ALA A 279 22.62 1.17 -31.70
CA ALA A 279 21.84 2.12 -30.90
C ALA A 279 20.98 1.45 -29.83
N ASN A 280 21.15 0.15 -29.62
CA ASN A 280 20.56 -0.57 -28.50
C ASN A 280 21.17 -0.09 -27.17
N PRO A 281 20.36 0.13 -26.12
CA PRO A 281 20.83 0.40 -24.76
C PRO A 281 22.05 -0.41 -24.31
N VAL A 282 22.12 -1.72 -24.59
CA VAL A 282 23.25 -2.56 -24.17
C VAL A 282 24.55 -2.15 -24.85
N SER A 283 24.53 -1.95 -26.17
CA SER A 283 25.70 -1.59 -26.97
C SER A 283 26.25 -0.22 -26.57
N LEU A 284 25.37 0.76 -26.37
CA LEU A 284 25.77 2.13 -26.05
C LEU A 284 26.38 2.24 -24.64
N VAL A 285 25.83 1.53 -23.65
CA VAL A 285 26.40 1.47 -22.31
C VAL A 285 27.77 0.79 -22.34
N ALA A 286 27.91 -0.33 -23.05
CA ALA A 286 29.19 -1.03 -23.19
C ALA A 286 30.25 -0.19 -23.90
N ILE A 287 29.87 0.52 -24.98
CA ILE A 287 30.75 1.44 -25.71
C ILE A 287 31.17 2.59 -24.80
N GLY A 288 30.24 3.21 -24.05
CA GLY A 288 30.53 4.28 -23.11
C GLY A 288 31.52 3.86 -22.03
N MET A 289 31.32 2.69 -21.42
CA MET A 289 32.25 2.13 -20.43
C MET A 289 33.62 1.81 -21.02
N LEU A 290 33.69 1.32 -22.26
CA LEU A 290 34.96 1.04 -22.94
C LEU A 290 35.72 2.32 -23.27
N ILE A 291 35.01 3.36 -23.74
CA ILE A 291 35.57 4.69 -24.03
C ILE A 291 36.11 5.31 -22.74
N ALA A 292 35.35 5.24 -21.63
CA ALA A 292 35.77 5.81 -20.36
C ALA A 292 37.17 5.33 -19.96
N ARG A 293 37.45 4.02 -20.08
CA ARG A 293 38.75 3.40 -19.74
C ARG A 293 39.97 3.92 -20.53
N ILE A 294 39.74 4.57 -21.66
CA ILE A 294 40.81 5.08 -22.53
C ILE A 294 41.05 6.59 -22.28
N LEU A 295 40.12 7.29 -21.63
CA LEU A 295 40.23 8.73 -21.39
C LEU A 295 41.12 9.04 -20.16
N PRO A 296 41.86 10.16 -20.18
CA PRO A 296 42.57 10.67 -19.01
C PRO A 296 41.61 11.31 -17.99
N GLU A 297 42.03 11.38 -16.72
CA GLU A 297 41.30 12.13 -15.69
C GLU A 297 41.31 13.65 -15.99
N PRO A 298 40.21 14.39 -15.76
CA PRO A 298 38.98 13.99 -15.06
C PRO A 298 37.90 13.37 -15.97
N ALA A 299 38.17 13.26 -17.27
CA ALA A 299 37.16 12.86 -18.25
C ALA A 299 36.77 11.39 -18.12
N HIS A 300 37.69 10.53 -17.66
CA HIS A 300 37.38 9.18 -17.20
C HIS A 300 36.29 9.18 -16.12
N THR A 301 36.50 9.89 -15.00
CA THR A 301 35.52 9.93 -13.89
C THR A 301 34.15 10.48 -14.33
N TRP A 302 34.14 11.51 -15.18
CA TRP A 302 32.88 12.08 -15.68
C TRP A 302 32.12 11.13 -16.59
N LEU A 303 32.82 10.48 -17.52
CA LEU A 303 32.20 9.59 -18.49
C LEU A 303 31.78 8.28 -17.84
N ASP A 304 32.54 7.75 -16.89
CA ASP A 304 32.18 6.55 -16.13
C ASP A 304 30.88 6.75 -15.33
N GLY A 305 30.73 7.91 -14.66
CA GLY A 305 29.50 8.25 -13.93
C GLY A 305 28.30 8.60 -14.83
N ALA A 306 28.54 9.08 -16.05
CA ALA A 306 27.48 9.56 -16.96
C ALA A 306 27.15 8.63 -18.12
N ALA A 307 27.98 7.61 -18.41
CA ALA A 307 27.87 6.74 -19.59
C ALA A 307 26.49 6.10 -19.71
N PHE A 308 25.94 5.65 -18.58
CA PHE A 308 24.60 5.06 -18.54
C PHE A 308 23.52 6.05 -18.98
N ASN A 309 23.52 7.26 -18.41
CA ASN A 309 22.53 8.30 -18.71
C ASN A 309 22.68 8.83 -20.15
N LEU A 310 23.92 9.03 -20.62
CA LEU A 310 24.21 9.43 -22.00
C LEU A 310 23.77 8.37 -23.01
N GLY A 311 24.01 7.08 -22.70
CA GLY A 311 23.53 5.97 -23.53
C GLY A 311 22.01 6.00 -23.70
N TRP A 312 21.26 6.12 -22.60
CA TRP A 312 19.80 6.24 -22.64
C TRP A 312 19.32 7.47 -23.40
N LEU A 313 19.98 8.62 -23.24
CA LEU A 313 19.64 9.83 -23.99
C LEU A 313 19.75 9.60 -25.50
N VAL A 314 20.82 8.93 -25.95
CA VAL A 314 21.02 8.57 -27.36
C VAL A 314 19.93 7.59 -27.83
N VAL A 315 19.63 6.55 -27.04
CA VAL A 315 18.56 5.60 -27.36
C VAL A 315 17.24 6.33 -27.57
N TYR A 316 16.85 7.20 -26.64
CA TYR A 316 15.59 7.94 -26.73
C TYR A 316 15.58 8.90 -27.92
N ALA A 317 16.66 9.63 -28.17
CA ALA A 317 16.77 10.55 -29.30
C ALA A 317 16.64 9.81 -30.65
N VAL A 318 17.39 8.72 -30.83
CA VAL A 318 17.38 7.94 -32.08
C VAL A 318 16.05 7.20 -32.24
N SER A 319 15.49 6.63 -31.16
CA SER A 319 14.18 5.98 -31.20
C SER A 319 13.07 6.96 -31.58
N THR A 320 13.09 8.17 -30.99
CA THR A 320 12.12 9.22 -31.29
C THR A 320 12.26 9.64 -32.75
N ALA A 321 13.47 9.90 -33.24
CA ALA A 321 13.70 10.27 -34.63
C ALA A 321 13.23 9.19 -35.62
N LEU A 322 13.49 7.91 -35.33
CA LEU A 322 13.11 6.79 -36.20
C LEU A 322 11.61 6.53 -36.20
N LEU A 323 10.98 6.51 -35.03
CA LEU A 323 9.54 6.22 -34.91
C LEU A 323 8.67 7.41 -35.36
N TRP A 324 9.12 8.63 -35.12
CA TRP A 324 8.44 9.84 -35.59
C TRP A 324 8.51 10.00 -37.12
N ASN A 325 9.65 9.66 -37.73
CA ASN A 325 9.81 9.72 -39.19
C ASN A 325 9.20 8.51 -39.91
N GLY A 326 9.15 7.33 -39.27
CA GLY A 326 8.54 6.12 -39.83
C GLY A 326 7.02 6.20 -40.03
N GLY A 327 6.32 7.07 -39.29
CA GLY A 327 4.89 7.35 -39.47
C GLY A 327 4.55 8.24 -40.68
N ARG A 328 5.56 8.78 -41.38
CA ARG A 328 5.39 9.58 -42.61
C ARG A 328 5.79 8.76 -43.84
N SER A 329 5.08 7.67 -44.12
CA SER A 329 5.08 7.14 -45.50
C SER A 329 4.05 7.95 -46.30
N PRO A 330 4.43 8.55 -47.44
CA PRO A 330 3.47 9.23 -48.30
C PRO A 330 2.56 8.15 -48.89
N VAL A 331 1.26 8.23 -48.59
CA VAL A 331 0.24 7.51 -49.36
C VAL A 331 0.39 8.02 -50.79
N ALA A 332 0.96 7.19 -51.66
CA ALA A 332 1.03 7.47 -53.07
C ALA A 332 -0.40 7.56 -53.59
N SER A 333 -0.83 8.78 -53.90
CA SER A 333 -2.01 9.09 -54.71
C SER A 333 -1.82 8.47 -56.09
N ARG A 334 -2.29 7.24 -56.27
CA ARG A 334 -2.70 6.74 -57.57
C ARG A 334 -4.21 6.84 -57.61
N ASP A 335 -4.67 7.98 -58.11
CA ASP A 335 -5.92 8.14 -58.85
C ASP A 335 -5.95 9.58 -59.36
N GLU A 336 -5.26 9.80 -60.48
CA GLU A 336 -5.54 10.84 -61.48
C GLU A 336 -4.55 10.68 -62.64
N ALA A 337 -4.94 9.89 -63.65
CA ALA A 337 -4.74 10.15 -65.08
C ALA A 337 -4.99 8.88 -65.90
N ALA A 338 -5.85 9.06 -66.92
CA ALA A 338 -6.26 8.16 -68.01
C ALA A 338 -7.40 7.18 -67.69
#